data_AF-A0A1E3YXI6-F1
#
_entry.id   AF-A0A1E3YXI6-F1
#
_cell.length_a   1.000
_cell.length_b   1.000
_cell.length_c   1.000
_cell.angle_alpha   90.00
_cell.angle_beta   90.00
_cell.angle_gamma   90.00
#
_symmetry.space_group_name_H-M   'P 1'
#
loop_
_entity.id
_entity.type
_entity.pdbx_description
1 polymer ?
#
loop_
_entity_poly.entity_id
_entity_poly.type
_entity_poly.pdbx_seq_one_letter_code
_entity_poly.pdbx_strand_id
1 'polypeptide(L)'
;MVSIWQDATVAFAVGFPPLLQSLLFWIFASLVVHVCQRLVEHTAFSVDPSSRRISASQAALCIGCIVWALDVVGLFMYAELAHHVLELVPALSGLLIMAVSARLTIPTLSTSASKARIVVAGVWLAAGMLTGHFAITWGHVQSFSQVNVLAIMASMATAVALAACTAIRHRSAKLSMLTPRYRAQTWEDKVLCGAAILVLHWMLVNTFALHLGDPSGESDGIALLVTVLAFAIAVALEQMSNMRSDAGRQQLLRRGLSMMRSSATAQNAQRDMQLSLIADHLHRLLHPENLALHFQPIVDFQQRGVQFEALLRMTDKTLGAINPETFLLVCELQGKTPEVDRMILRNALDSAKAWQAQGLNDTTISVNVAPITLLDDRFAPWLREELALRGLPPRTLKLEMTEHAIIALGTEMVAAIHTLSAMGVVVWMDDFGAGYSSLGMLADLPIAGIKCDRLFVRKLPQDSRRQMLLRHISALAGEFGLSVVVEGVETVEELQTVAAIGLHCIQGYVFSKPIPAAHVPDWHHTHMQPQRAALQALLRPAGSTPFSALPPAIAPAPGH
;
A
#
# COMPACT_ATOMS: atom_id res chain seq x y z
N MET A 1 52.79 -24.30 -5.62
CA MET A 1 51.50 -24.19 -4.90
C MET A 1 51.63 -24.08 -3.38
N VAL A 2 52.71 -24.57 -2.75
CA VAL A 2 52.93 -24.45 -1.29
C VAL A 2 53.38 -23.04 -0.85
N SER A 3 54.12 -22.30 -1.68
CA SER A 3 54.66 -20.98 -1.28
C SER A 3 53.61 -19.83 -1.25
N ILE A 4 52.57 -19.87 -2.10
CA ILE A 4 51.49 -18.85 -2.09
C ILE A 4 50.65 -18.98 -0.81
N TRP A 5 50.47 -20.20 -0.30
CA TRP A 5 49.77 -20.44 0.97
C TRP A 5 50.66 -20.11 2.18
N GLN A 6 51.98 -20.29 2.09
CA GLN A 6 52.91 -19.88 3.15
C GLN A 6 52.95 -18.34 3.31
N ASP A 7 52.97 -17.58 2.22
CA ASP A 7 52.91 -16.11 2.29
C ASP A 7 51.53 -15.62 2.77
N ALA A 8 50.45 -16.32 2.44
CA ALA A 8 49.12 -16.02 2.97
C ALA A 8 48.99 -16.32 4.48
N THR A 9 49.65 -17.37 4.99
CA THR A 9 49.72 -17.64 6.43
C THR A 9 50.60 -16.65 7.20
N VAL A 10 51.53 -15.97 6.54
CA VAL A 10 52.30 -14.85 7.13
C VAL A 10 51.50 -13.55 7.14
N ALA A 11 50.49 -13.42 6.27
CA ALA A 11 49.65 -12.23 6.18
C ALA A 11 48.57 -12.10 7.27
N PHE A 12 48.28 -13.16 8.04
CA PHE A 12 47.23 -13.17 9.07
C PHE A 12 47.80 -13.74 10.38
N ALA A 13 47.94 -12.90 11.40
CA ALA A 13 48.54 -13.27 12.69
C ALA A 13 47.62 -14.16 13.54
N VAL A 14 46.31 -13.99 13.42
CA VAL A 14 45.30 -14.77 14.16
C VAL A 14 44.70 -15.82 13.23
N GLY A 15 44.85 -17.09 13.61
CA GLY A 15 44.31 -18.23 12.88
C GLY A 15 42.78 -18.21 12.75
N PHE A 16 42.26 -18.99 11.81
CA PHE A 16 40.81 -19.13 11.68
C PHE A 16 40.23 -19.85 12.93
N PRO A 17 39.06 -19.43 13.44
CA PRO A 17 38.54 -19.97 14.69
C PRO A 17 38.18 -21.47 14.60
N PRO A 18 38.16 -22.19 15.74
CA PRO A 18 37.75 -23.59 15.82
C PRO A 18 36.41 -23.88 15.13
N LEU A 19 36.28 -25.09 14.57
CA LEU A 19 35.12 -25.47 13.75
C LEU A 19 33.78 -25.35 14.49
N LEU A 20 33.72 -25.78 15.76
CA LEU A 20 32.49 -25.70 16.55
C LEU A 20 32.04 -24.26 16.79
N GLN A 21 32.97 -23.38 17.18
CA GLN A 21 32.69 -21.96 17.41
C GLN A 21 32.31 -21.26 16.10
N SER A 22 33.02 -21.57 15.01
CA SER A 22 32.71 -21.11 13.65
C SER A 22 31.29 -21.48 13.22
N LEU A 23 30.87 -22.72 13.47
CA LEU A 23 29.53 -23.19 13.11
C LEU A 23 28.44 -22.50 13.94
N LEU A 24 28.64 -22.34 15.25
CA LEU A 24 27.71 -21.63 16.13
C LEU A 24 27.56 -20.16 15.74
N PHE A 25 28.68 -19.47 15.50
CA PHE A 25 28.67 -18.07 15.06
C PHE A 25 28.01 -17.92 13.69
N TRP A 26 28.27 -18.84 12.75
CA TRP A 26 27.65 -18.81 11.42
C TRP A 26 26.13 -18.94 11.47
N ILE A 27 25.61 -19.87 12.28
CA ILE A 27 24.16 -20.03 12.49
C ILE A 27 23.58 -18.73 13.06
N PHE A 28 24.25 -18.15 14.06
CA PHE A 28 23.79 -16.91 14.68
C PHE A 28 23.83 -15.72 13.72
N ALA A 29 24.91 -15.53 12.97
CA ALA A 29 25.03 -14.50 11.95
C ALA A 29 23.93 -14.62 10.90
N SER A 30 23.58 -15.86 10.49
CA SER A 30 22.48 -16.11 9.56
C SER A 30 21.11 -15.71 10.14
N LEU A 31 20.89 -15.95 11.44
CA LEU A 31 19.69 -15.50 12.15
C LEU A 31 19.65 -13.97 12.27
N VAL A 32 20.78 -13.33 12.58
CA VAL A 32 20.90 -11.86 12.64
C VAL A 32 20.54 -11.23 11.29
N VAL A 33 21.02 -11.80 10.18
CA VAL A 33 20.63 -11.36 8.83
C VAL A 33 19.12 -11.47 8.63
N HIS A 34 18.50 -12.56 9.11
CA HIS A 34 17.04 -12.72 9.06
C HIS A 34 16.31 -11.61 9.84
N VAL A 35 16.73 -11.34 11.07
CA VAL A 35 16.10 -10.35 11.96
C VAL A 35 16.27 -8.93 11.39
N CYS A 36 17.47 -8.58 10.94
CA CYS A 36 17.74 -7.28 10.31
C CYS A 36 16.88 -7.08 9.05
N GLN A 37 16.77 -8.12 8.21
CA GLN A 37 15.90 -8.07 7.05
C GLN A 37 14.42 -7.87 7.45
N ARG A 38 13.93 -8.57 8.49
CA ARG A 38 12.55 -8.41 8.99
C ARG A 38 12.28 -7.02 9.54
N LEU A 39 13.22 -6.43 10.26
CA LEU A 39 13.14 -5.06 10.76
C LEU A 39 13.01 -4.07 9.59
N VAL A 40 13.84 -4.22 8.55
CA VAL A 40 13.75 -3.35 7.35
C VAL A 40 12.43 -3.57 6.62
N GLU A 41 12.00 -4.81 6.40
CA GLU A 41 10.72 -5.16 5.78
C GLU A 41 9.53 -4.51 6.50
N HIS A 42 9.45 -4.67 7.81
CA HIS A 42 8.36 -4.11 8.62
C HIS A 42 8.25 -2.57 8.46
N THR A 43 9.39 -1.87 8.41
CA THR A 43 9.41 -0.42 8.21
C THR A 43 9.01 -0.01 6.79
N ALA A 44 9.35 -0.82 5.78
CA ALA A 44 9.08 -0.52 4.38
C ALA A 44 7.58 -0.59 4.03
N PHE A 45 6.76 -1.28 4.82
CA PHE A 45 5.32 -1.43 4.57
C PHE A 45 4.43 -0.35 5.21
N SER A 46 5.00 0.60 5.97
CA SER A 46 4.21 1.72 6.50
C SER A 46 3.80 2.66 5.36
N VAL A 47 2.50 2.95 5.23
CA VAL A 47 1.96 3.79 4.15
C VAL A 47 2.13 5.28 4.46
N ASP A 48 2.06 5.65 5.74
CA ASP A 48 2.29 7.03 6.21
C ASP A 48 3.80 7.36 6.19
N PRO A 49 4.23 8.41 5.46
CA PRO A 49 5.63 8.84 5.42
C PRO A 49 6.22 9.19 6.78
N SER A 50 5.42 9.73 7.71
CA SER A 50 5.91 10.17 9.02
C SER A 50 6.24 8.98 9.92
N SER A 51 5.30 8.04 10.04
CA SER A 51 5.47 6.74 10.70
C SER A 51 6.60 5.95 10.06
N ARG A 52 6.67 5.90 8.72
CA ARG A 52 7.75 5.21 7.99
C ARG A 52 9.13 5.72 8.41
N ARG A 53 9.33 7.03 8.51
CA ARG A 53 10.62 7.62 8.93
C ARG A 53 10.97 7.27 10.38
N ILE A 54 10.01 7.35 11.30
CA ILE A 54 10.23 7.04 12.71
C ILE A 54 10.58 5.55 12.87
N SER A 55 9.78 4.66 12.29
CA SER A 55 10.01 3.22 12.35
C SER A 55 11.32 2.83 11.66
N ALA A 56 11.66 3.44 10.51
CA ALA A 56 12.95 3.22 9.85
C ALA A 56 14.13 3.67 10.70
N SER A 57 14.01 4.81 11.40
CA SER A 57 15.06 5.27 12.32
C SER A 57 15.22 4.34 13.53
N GLN A 58 14.12 3.80 14.08
CA GLN A 58 14.16 2.84 15.19
C GLN A 58 14.76 1.50 14.74
N ALA A 59 14.35 0.98 13.59
CA ALA A 59 14.92 -0.25 13.02
C ALA A 59 16.42 -0.09 12.74
N ALA A 60 16.84 1.06 12.19
CA ALA A 60 18.25 1.32 11.93
C ALA A 60 19.09 1.35 13.21
N LEU A 61 18.56 1.93 14.30
CA LEU A 61 19.19 1.90 15.62
C LEU A 61 19.33 0.46 16.13
N CYS A 62 18.24 -0.33 16.08
CA CYS A 62 18.26 -1.73 16.49
C CYS A 62 19.27 -2.55 15.69
N ILE A 63 19.35 -2.36 14.38
CA ILE A 63 20.31 -3.06 13.52
C ILE A 63 21.74 -2.72 13.93
N GLY A 64 22.05 -1.45 14.20
CA GLY A 64 23.38 -1.06 14.68
C GLY A 64 23.76 -1.73 16.02
N CYS A 65 22.82 -1.82 16.97
CA CYS A 65 23.03 -2.54 18.23
C CYS A 65 23.22 -4.05 18.02
N ILE A 66 22.48 -4.66 17.10
CA ILE A 66 22.61 -6.08 16.78
C ILE A 66 23.97 -6.38 16.12
N VAL A 67 24.41 -5.53 15.19
CA VAL A 67 25.73 -5.66 14.55
C VAL A 67 26.84 -5.53 15.59
N TRP A 68 26.74 -4.56 16.50
CA TRP A 68 27.69 -4.43 17.61
C TRP A 68 27.71 -5.68 18.51
N ALA A 69 26.55 -6.21 18.88
CA ALA A 69 26.46 -7.42 19.69
C ALA A 69 27.08 -8.63 18.95
N LEU A 70 26.84 -8.76 17.65
CA LEU A 70 27.43 -9.80 16.82
C LEU A 70 28.96 -9.69 16.79
N ASP A 71 29.50 -8.48 16.68
CA ASP A 71 30.94 -8.23 16.67
C ASP A 71 31.59 -8.62 18.01
N VAL A 72 30.99 -8.19 19.14
CA VAL A 72 31.44 -8.56 20.49
C VAL A 72 31.40 -10.08 20.71
N VAL A 73 30.30 -10.73 20.31
CA VAL A 73 30.15 -12.20 20.36
C VAL A 73 31.24 -12.88 19.55
N GLY A 74 31.59 -12.33 18.39
CA GLY A 74 32.63 -12.87 17.52
C GLY A 74 34.02 -12.83 18.14
N LEU A 75 34.33 -11.89 19.04
CA LEU A 75 35.63 -11.84 19.72
C LEU A 75 35.85 -13.07 20.62
N PHE A 76 34.78 -13.63 21.20
CA PHE A 76 34.86 -14.84 22.03
C PHE A 76 35.09 -16.14 21.26
N MET A 77 35.11 -16.09 19.92
CA MET A 77 35.51 -17.23 19.08
C MET A 77 37.02 -17.49 19.09
N TYR A 78 37.80 -16.54 19.60
CA TYR A 78 39.26 -16.61 19.60
C TYR A 78 39.72 -16.79 21.03
N ALA A 79 40.35 -17.93 21.32
CA ALA A 79 40.83 -18.26 22.67
C ALA A 79 41.75 -17.15 23.24
N GLU A 80 42.56 -16.54 22.37
CA GLU A 80 43.48 -15.44 22.69
C GLU A 80 42.77 -14.19 23.23
N LEU A 81 41.52 -13.93 22.80
CA LEU A 81 40.70 -12.79 23.25
C LEU A 81 39.66 -13.17 24.31
N ALA A 82 39.36 -14.45 24.49
CA ALA A 82 38.26 -14.92 25.34
C ALA A 82 38.48 -14.69 26.85
N HIS A 83 39.71 -14.43 27.27
CA HIS A 83 40.09 -14.32 28.69
C HIS A 83 40.08 -12.89 29.26
N HIS A 84 39.87 -11.86 28.44
CA HIS A 84 39.92 -10.46 28.88
C HIS A 84 38.53 -9.84 29.03
N VAL A 85 38.33 -9.09 30.12
CA VAL A 85 37.06 -8.40 30.42
C VAL A 85 36.87 -7.24 29.44
N LEU A 86 35.72 -7.22 28.75
CA LEU A 86 35.36 -6.13 27.84
C LEU A 86 35.30 -4.79 28.60
N GLU A 87 36.22 -3.86 28.32
CA GLU A 87 36.23 -2.56 28.97
C GLU A 87 34.99 -1.72 28.57
N LEU A 88 34.38 -1.08 29.57
CA LEU A 88 33.11 -0.36 29.38
C LEU A 88 33.20 0.78 28.36
N VAL A 89 34.26 1.60 28.42
CA VAL A 89 34.40 2.79 27.57
C VAL A 89 34.63 2.43 26.09
N PRO A 90 35.57 1.54 25.73
CA PRO A 90 35.69 0.97 24.39
C PRO A 90 34.41 0.34 23.86
N ALA A 91 33.74 -0.48 24.69
CA ALA A 91 32.51 -1.17 24.32
C ALA A 91 31.36 -0.20 23.99
N LEU A 92 31.13 0.81 24.84
CA LEU A 92 30.10 1.84 24.60
C LEU A 92 30.43 2.72 23.39
N SER A 93 31.72 3.03 23.18
CA SER A 93 32.16 3.82 22.03
C SER A 93 31.91 3.09 20.72
N GLY A 94 32.25 1.79 20.65
CA GLY A 94 31.95 0.95 19.50
C GLY A 94 30.45 0.85 19.22
N LEU A 95 29.63 0.67 20.27
CA LEU A 95 28.17 0.63 20.15
C LEU A 95 27.63 1.93 19.56
N LEU A 96 28.05 3.08 20.09
CA LEU A 96 27.59 4.38 19.62
C LEU A 96 27.95 4.60 18.15
N ILE A 97 29.19 4.30 17.76
CA ILE A 97 29.66 4.45 16.37
C ILE A 97 28.82 3.59 15.43
N MET A 98 28.68 2.29 15.72
CA MET A 98 27.91 1.37 14.86
C MET A 98 26.43 1.74 14.79
N ALA A 99 25.82 2.13 15.91
CA ALA A 99 24.44 2.59 15.98
C ALA A 99 24.19 3.87 15.16
N VAL A 100 25.09 4.86 15.27
CA VAL A 100 24.99 6.11 14.50
C VAL A 100 25.22 5.85 13.01
N SER A 101 26.23 5.07 12.64
CA SER A 101 26.50 4.72 11.24
C SER A 101 25.33 3.98 10.59
N ALA A 102 24.73 3.02 11.30
CA ALA A 102 23.53 2.33 10.83
C ALA A 102 22.35 3.31 10.66
N ARG A 103 22.13 4.20 11.62
CA ARG A 103 21.07 5.22 11.57
C ARG A 103 21.18 6.15 10.37
N LEU A 104 22.40 6.51 9.97
CA LEU A 104 22.65 7.39 8.83
C LEU A 104 22.56 6.68 7.46
N THR A 105 22.79 5.37 7.41
CA THR A 105 22.96 4.65 6.13
C THR A 105 21.78 3.75 5.77
N ILE A 106 21.18 3.06 6.75
CA ILE A 106 20.11 2.09 6.52
C ILE A 106 18.87 2.68 5.83
N PRO A 107 18.39 3.90 6.15
CA PRO A 107 17.27 4.50 5.42
C PRO A 107 17.55 4.65 3.91
N THR A 108 18.79 4.97 3.54
CA THR A 108 19.21 5.07 2.14
C THR A 108 19.30 3.69 1.49
N LEU A 109 19.86 2.71 2.20
CA LEU A 109 19.97 1.32 1.72
C LEU A 109 18.59 0.67 1.52
N SER A 110 17.59 0.99 2.33
CA SER A 110 16.27 0.39 2.26
C SER A 110 15.33 1.06 1.24
N THR A 111 15.45 2.37 1.01
CA THR A 111 14.49 3.13 0.19
C THR A 111 15.02 3.61 -1.16
N SER A 112 16.35 3.72 -1.34
CA SER A 112 16.91 4.31 -2.56
C SER A 112 16.73 3.42 -3.78
N ALA A 113 16.26 4.01 -4.88
CA ALA A 113 16.21 3.36 -6.19
C ALA A 113 17.55 3.40 -6.95
N SER A 114 18.50 4.25 -6.54
CA SER A 114 19.78 4.46 -7.23
C SER A 114 20.87 3.54 -6.69
N LYS A 115 21.45 2.72 -7.57
CA LYS A 115 22.59 1.84 -7.25
C LYS A 115 23.78 2.61 -6.68
N ALA A 116 24.07 3.80 -7.21
CA ALA A 116 25.17 4.63 -6.74
C ALA A 116 24.97 5.08 -5.28
N ARG A 117 23.76 5.53 -4.93
CA ARG A 117 23.43 5.91 -3.55
C ARG A 117 23.50 4.73 -2.59
N ILE A 118 23.09 3.53 -3.03
CA ILE A 118 23.19 2.30 -2.24
C ILE A 118 24.66 1.98 -1.95
N VAL A 119 25.54 2.03 -2.96
CA VAL A 119 26.98 1.75 -2.79
C VAL A 119 27.61 2.76 -1.83
N VAL A 120 27.35 4.07 -2.00
CA VAL A 120 27.87 5.11 -1.11
C VAL A 120 27.41 4.90 0.34
N ALA A 121 26.14 4.59 0.55
CA ALA A 121 25.64 4.28 1.89
C ALA A 121 26.27 3.00 2.47
N GLY A 122 26.53 1.99 1.63
CA GLY A 122 27.24 0.78 2.03
C GLY A 122 28.68 1.04 2.47
N VAL A 123 29.40 1.94 1.78
CA VAL A 123 30.76 2.37 2.17
C VAL A 123 30.75 3.04 3.54
N TRP A 124 29.82 3.97 3.78
CA TRP A 124 29.70 4.61 5.08
C TRP A 124 29.36 3.64 6.21
N LEU A 125 28.50 2.66 5.94
CA LEU A 125 28.16 1.62 6.92
C LEU A 125 29.38 0.75 7.23
N ALA A 126 30.12 0.32 6.21
CA ALA A 126 31.32 -0.49 6.36
C ALA A 126 32.44 0.26 7.12
N ALA A 127 32.65 1.55 6.83
CA ALA A 127 33.57 2.40 7.57
C ALA A 127 33.17 2.54 9.05
N GLY A 128 31.88 2.72 9.32
CA GLY A 128 31.35 2.72 10.68
C GLY A 128 31.58 1.41 11.43
N MET A 129 31.33 0.27 10.77
CA MET A 129 31.60 -1.06 11.35
C MET A 129 33.08 -1.25 11.67
N LEU A 130 33.99 -0.94 10.72
CA LEU A 130 35.43 -1.07 10.95
C LEU A 130 35.90 -0.17 12.10
N THR A 131 35.43 1.08 12.16
CA THR A 131 35.79 2.03 13.22
C THR A 131 35.23 1.57 14.58
N GLY A 132 34.01 1.04 14.60
CA GLY A 132 33.39 0.48 15.79
C GLY A 132 34.14 -0.76 16.30
N HIS A 133 34.50 -1.68 15.40
CA HIS A 133 35.27 -2.87 15.74
C HIS A 133 36.63 -2.50 16.35
N PHE A 134 37.32 -1.56 15.72
CA PHE A 134 38.58 -1.03 16.24
C PHE A 134 38.43 -0.35 17.60
N ALA A 135 37.34 0.38 17.84
CA ALA A 135 37.07 0.95 19.15
C ALA A 135 36.92 -0.14 20.23
N ILE A 136 36.29 -1.27 19.92
CA ILE A 136 36.13 -2.41 20.85
C ILE A 136 37.47 -3.10 21.10
N THR A 137 38.28 -3.29 20.06
CA THR A 137 39.56 -4.02 20.15
C THR A 137 40.74 -3.13 20.52
N TRP A 138 40.56 -1.81 20.67
CA TRP A 138 41.63 -0.84 20.92
C TRP A 138 42.58 -1.26 22.05
N GLY A 139 42.04 -1.70 23.20
CA GLY A 139 42.83 -2.13 24.35
C GLY A 139 43.65 -3.41 24.14
N HIS A 140 43.40 -4.14 23.05
CA HIS A 140 44.04 -5.42 22.74
C HIS A 140 45.15 -5.28 21.69
N VAL A 141 45.30 -4.12 21.05
CA VAL A 141 46.29 -3.89 20.00
C VAL A 141 47.71 -3.89 20.57
N GLN A 142 48.57 -4.78 20.05
CA GLN A 142 50.00 -4.86 20.38
C GLN A 142 50.81 -3.69 19.84
N SER A 143 50.59 -3.34 18.58
CA SER A 143 51.29 -2.24 17.93
C SER A 143 50.44 -1.60 16.85
N PHE A 144 50.30 -0.28 16.92
CA PHE A 144 49.68 0.52 15.88
C PHE A 144 50.57 0.70 14.63
N SER A 145 51.83 0.25 14.68
CA SER A 145 52.76 0.34 13.53
C SER A 145 52.62 -0.83 12.54
N GLN A 146 51.96 -1.92 12.94
CA GLN A 146 51.79 -3.13 12.13
C GLN A 146 50.31 -3.29 11.72
N VAL A 147 49.90 -2.45 10.76
CA VAL A 147 48.53 -2.47 10.23
C VAL A 147 48.46 -3.38 9.00
N ASN A 148 47.52 -4.32 9.01
CA ASN A 148 47.27 -5.19 7.87
C ASN A 148 46.33 -4.51 6.86
N VAL A 149 46.90 -3.73 5.94
CA VAL A 149 46.15 -3.00 4.91
C VAL A 149 45.30 -3.93 4.04
N LEU A 150 45.79 -5.15 3.78
CA LEU A 150 45.06 -6.13 2.98
C LEU A 150 43.80 -6.62 3.70
N ALA A 151 43.87 -6.90 5.00
CA ALA A 151 42.71 -7.24 5.82
C ALA A 151 41.70 -6.08 5.91
N ILE A 152 42.16 -4.83 6.03
CA ILE A 152 41.28 -3.64 6.02
C ILE A 152 40.55 -3.52 4.68
N MET A 153 41.27 -3.60 3.56
CA MET A 153 40.66 -3.46 2.24
C MET A 153 39.68 -4.59 1.95
N ALA A 154 40.00 -5.82 2.33
CA ALA A 154 39.15 -6.98 2.09
C ALA A 154 37.92 -7.01 3.01
N SER A 155 38.05 -6.64 4.28
CA SER A 155 36.91 -6.49 5.20
C SER A 155 35.98 -5.37 4.73
N MET A 156 36.52 -4.21 4.34
CA MET A 156 35.73 -3.11 3.77
C MET A 156 34.97 -3.56 2.51
N ALA A 157 35.65 -4.20 1.56
CA ALA A 157 35.02 -4.67 0.32
C ALA A 157 33.90 -5.68 0.60
N THR A 158 34.14 -6.62 1.51
CA THR A 158 33.17 -7.64 1.91
C THR A 158 31.94 -7.02 2.58
N ALA A 159 32.15 -6.07 3.50
CA ALA A 159 31.09 -5.35 4.17
C ALA A 159 30.23 -4.53 3.20
N VAL A 160 30.85 -3.80 2.26
CA VAL A 160 30.13 -3.04 1.23
C VAL A 160 29.33 -3.97 0.31
N ALA A 161 29.92 -5.08 -0.12
CA ALA A 161 29.25 -6.07 -0.94
C ALA A 161 28.04 -6.67 -0.22
N LEU A 162 28.19 -7.03 1.07
CA LEU A 162 27.10 -7.57 1.89
C LEU A 162 25.95 -6.56 2.03
N ALA A 163 26.26 -5.30 2.35
CA ALA A 163 25.27 -4.23 2.49
C ALA A 163 24.55 -3.93 1.16
N ALA A 164 25.28 -3.85 0.05
CA ALA A 164 24.70 -3.59 -1.26
C ALA A 164 23.86 -4.78 -1.76
N CYS A 165 24.36 -6.01 -1.63
CA CYS A 165 23.64 -7.22 -2.06
C CYS A 165 22.34 -7.42 -1.28
N THR A 166 22.36 -7.23 0.05
CA THR A 166 21.15 -7.33 0.88
C THR A 166 20.14 -6.23 0.56
N ALA A 167 20.59 -4.98 0.34
CA ALA A 167 19.73 -3.88 -0.10
C ALA A 167 19.09 -4.13 -1.48
N ILE A 168 19.88 -4.58 -2.45
CA ILE A 168 19.41 -4.89 -3.81
C ILE A 168 18.42 -6.05 -3.78
N ARG A 169 18.72 -7.11 -3.00
CA ARG A 169 17.84 -8.28 -2.87
C ARG A 169 16.55 -7.98 -2.11
N HIS A 170 16.61 -7.13 -1.09
CA HIS A 170 15.42 -6.60 -0.43
C HIS A 170 14.53 -5.86 -1.44
N ARG A 171 15.13 -5.01 -2.29
CA ARG A 171 14.38 -4.31 -3.34
C ARG A 171 13.82 -5.26 -4.40
N SER A 172 14.55 -6.31 -4.78
CA SER A 172 14.03 -7.30 -5.74
C SER A 172 12.88 -8.12 -5.14
N ALA A 173 12.97 -8.49 -3.86
CA ALA A 173 11.86 -9.10 -3.13
C ALA A 173 10.65 -8.15 -3.08
N LYS A 174 10.91 -6.84 -3.00
CA LYS A 174 9.88 -5.82 -3.07
C LYS A 174 9.19 -5.80 -4.46
N LEU A 175 9.95 -5.93 -5.53
CA LEU A 175 9.42 -5.91 -6.90
C LEU A 175 8.86 -7.27 -7.40
N SER A 176 9.15 -8.38 -6.72
CA SER A 176 8.70 -9.73 -7.14
C SER A 176 7.18 -9.91 -7.16
N MET A 177 6.45 -9.08 -6.43
CA MET A 177 4.97 -9.07 -6.45
C MET A 177 4.39 -8.48 -7.75
N LEU A 178 5.16 -7.64 -8.45
CA LEU A 178 4.74 -7.00 -9.71
C LEU A 178 5.24 -7.77 -10.93
N THR A 179 6.33 -8.53 -10.79
CA THR A 179 6.92 -9.27 -11.90
C THR A 179 7.51 -10.58 -11.38
N PRO A 180 7.08 -11.75 -11.89
CA PRO A 180 7.56 -13.07 -11.43
C PRO A 180 9.05 -13.32 -11.71
N ARG A 181 9.74 -12.39 -12.39
CA ARG A 181 11.19 -12.44 -12.67
C ARG A 181 12.04 -12.15 -11.44
N TYR A 182 11.53 -11.44 -10.44
CA TYR A 182 12.25 -11.18 -9.20
C TYR A 182 11.85 -12.22 -8.13
N ARG A 183 12.78 -12.64 -7.28
CA ARG A 183 12.54 -13.61 -6.20
C ARG A 183 12.88 -12.99 -4.85
N ALA A 184 12.07 -13.32 -3.83
CA ALA A 184 12.39 -12.98 -2.46
C ALA A 184 13.65 -13.72 -1.97
N GLN A 185 14.38 -13.10 -1.04
CA GLN A 185 15.59 -13.69 -0.46
C GLN A 185 15.25 -15.00 0.28
N THR A 186 15.87 -16.10 -0.12
CA THR A 186 15.63 -17.42 0.48
C THR A 186 16.44 -17.60 1.76
N TRP A 187 16.19 -18.68 2.51
CA TRP A 187 17.05 -19.02 3.64
C TRP A 187 18.48 -19.36 3.21
N GLU A 188 18.67 -19.93 2.01
CA GLU A 188 19.99 -20.19 1.43
C GLU A 188 20.80 -18.89 1.30
N ASP A 189 20.15 -17.82 0.83
CA ASP A 189 20.77 -16.51 0.69
C ASP A 189 21.19 -15.91 2.03
N LYS A 190 20.41 -16.16 3.09
CA LYS A 190 20.70 -15.70 4.46
C LYS A 190 21.88 -16.46 5.06
N VAL A 191 21.92 -17.77 4.82
CA VAL A 191 23.01 -18.66 5.24
C VAL A 191 24.32 -18.27 4.55
N LEU A 192 24.28 -17.92 3.25
CA LEU A 192 25.44 -17.40 2.53
C LEU A 192 25.93 -16.06 3.10
N CYS A 193 25.01 -15.15 3.43
CA CYS A 193 25.37 -13.88 4.08
C CYS A 193 26.00 -14.12 5.46
N GLY A 194 25.48 -15.07 6.24
CA GLY A 194 26.09 -15.47 7.51
C GLY A 194 27.52 -15.97 7.35
N ALA A 195 27.79 -16.77 6.31
CA ALA A 195 29.14 -17.26 6.04
C ALA A 195 30.09 -16.11 5.65
N ALA A 196 29.61 -15.15 4.86
CA ALA A 196 30.36 -13.95 4.53
C ALA A 196 30.65 -13.07 5.76
N ILE A 197 29.73 -12.99 6.72
CA ILE A 197 29.94 -12.28 8.00
C ILE A 197 31.00 -12.97 8.85
N LEU A 198 31.02 -14.31 8.91
CA LEU A 198 32.09 -15.05 9.59
C LEU A 198 33.47 -14.72 9.02
N VAL A 199 33.61 -14.73 7.69
CA VAL A 199 34.87 -14.36 7.01
C VAL A 199 35.22 -12.89 7.24
N LEU A 200 34.24 -12.00 7.16
CA LEU A 200 34.40 -10.57 7.45
C LEU A 200 34.94 -10.37 8.88
N HIS A 201 34.36 -11.05 9.87
CA HIS A 201 34.78 -10.96 11.26
C HIS A 201 36.22 -11.42 11.46
N TRP A 202 36.60 -12.54 10.84
CA TRP A 202 37.98 -13.02 10.86
C TRP A 202 38.97 -12.04 10.24
N MET A 203 38.58 -11.35 9.16
CA MET A 203 39.40 -10.28 8.58
C MET A 203 39.52 -9.07 9.50
N LEU A 204 38.44 -8.68 10.19
CA LEU A 204 38.44 -7.56 11.13
C LEU A 204 39.42 -7.78 12.28
N VAL A 205 39.41 -8.98 12.87
CA VAL A 205 40.34 -9.35 13.96
C VAL A 205 41.81 -9.30 13.51
N ASN A 206 42.08 -9.56 12.22
CA ASN A 206 43.42 -9.52 11.65
C ASN A 206 43.86 -8.12 11.13
N THR A 207 43.07 -7.07 11.36
CA THR A 207 43.43 -5.71 10.92
C THR A 207 44.61 -5.13 11.70
N PHE A 208 44.74 -5.51 12.97
CA PHE A 208 45.83 -5.12 13.86
C PHE A 208 46.44 -6.36 14.51
N ALA A 209 47.73 -6.29 14.86
CA ALA A 209 48.35 -7.29 15.70
C ALA A 209 47.75 -7.20 17.12
N LEU A 210 47.17 -8.30 17.63
CA LEU A 210 46.52 -8.36 18.94
C LEU A 210 47.40 -9.10 19.95
N HIS A 211 47.24 -8.79 21.24
CA HIS A 211 47.96 -9.47 22.30
C HIS A 211 47.50 -10.93 22.40
N LEU A 212 48.38 -11.87 22.05
CA LEU A 212 48.17 -13.30 22.26
C LEU A 212 48.22 -13.60 23.77
N GLY A 213 47.07 -13.89 24.38
CA GLY A 213 46.99 -14.29 25.79
C GLY A 213 47.62 -15.66 26.06
N ASP A 214 47.91 -15.95 27.33
CA ASP A 214 48.44 -17.26 27.78
C ASP A 214 47.35 -18.35 27.61
N PRO A 215 47.57 -19.40 26.80
CA PRO A 215 46.56 -20.42 26.47
C PRO A 215 46.22 -21.37 27.63
N SER A 216 46.78 -21.17 28.82
CA SER A 216 46.65 -22.07 29.99
C SER A 216 45.51 -21.73 30.97
N GLY A 217 44.75 -20.66 30.74
CA GLY A 217 43.58 -20.32 31.55
C GLY A 217 42.34 -21.15 31.17
N GLU A 218 41.54 -21.59 32.15
CA GLU A 218 40.21 -22.16 31.85
C GLU A 218 39.35 -21.10 31.14
N SER A 219 38.92 -21.37 29.91
CA SER A 219 38.14 -20.42 29.11
C SER A 219 36.64 -20.66 29.31
N ASP A 220 35.97 -19.83 30.11
CA ASP A 220 34.50 -19.74 30.14
C ASP A 220 33.91 -19.10 28.88
N GLY A 221 34.73 -18.80 27.86
CA GLY A 221 34.33 -18.17 26.61
C GLY A 221 33.20 -18.90 25.88
N ILE A 222 33.14 -20.24 25.96
CA ILE A 222 32.00 -21.01 25.40
C ILE A 222 30.71 -20.76 26.20
N ALA A 223 30.77 -20.74 27.53
CA ALA A 223 29.62 -20.48 28.38
C ALA A 223 29.11 -19.04 28.20
N LEU A 224 30.01 -18.07 28.10
CA LEU A 224 29.68 -16.67 27.84
C LEU A 224 29.10 -16.47 26.43
N LEU A 225 29.70 -17.10 25.41
CA LEU A 225 29.19 -17.11 24.04
C LEU A 225 27.76 -17.65 23.98
N VAL A 226 27.50 -18.80 24.63
CA VAL A 226 26.16 -19.41 24.70
C VAL A 226 25.17 -18.51 25.47
N THR A 227 25.60 -17.87 26.55
CA THR A 227 24.75 -16.99 27.36
C THR A 227 24.35 -15.72 26.59
N VAL A 228 25.32 -15.06 25.95
CA VAL A 228 25.06 -13.87 25.12
C VAL A 228 24.23 -14.24 23.89
N LEU A 229 24.48 -15.41 23.29
CA LEU A 229 23.68 -15.95 22.18
C LEU A 229 22.22 -16.18 22.59
N ALA A 230 21.98 -16.82 23.74
CA ALA A 230 20.64 -17.05 24.26
C ALA A 230 19.90 -15.73 24.53
N PHE A 231 20.59 -14.75 25.12
CA PHE A 231 20.03 -13.42 25.36
C PHE A 231 19.70 -12.68 24.06
N ALA A 232 20.61 -12.71 23.07
CA ALA A 232 20.37 -12.10 21.77
C ALA A 232 19.19 -12.73 21.02
N ILE A 233 19.04 -14.06 21.09
CA ILE A 233 17.88 -14.78 20.54
C ILE A 233 16.60 -14.35 21.26
N ALA A 234 16.59 -14.25 22.59
CA ALA A 234 15.43 -13.80 23.35
C ALA A 234 15.01 -12.37 22.98
N VAL A 235 15.96 -11.45 22.88
CA VAL A 235 15.70 -10.07 22.44
C VAL A 235 15.16 -10.04 21.00
N ALA A 236 15.72 -10.83 20.09
CA ALA A 236 15.23 -10.93 18.72
C ALA A 236 13.78 -11.45 18.65
N LEU A 237 13.44 -12.48 19.45
CA LEU A 237 12.09 -13.02 19.55
C LEU A 237 11.09 -11.98 20.10
N GLU A 238 11.50 -11.22 21.12
CA GLU A 238 10.68 -10.15 21.69
C GLU A 238 10.45 -9.01 20.68
N GLN A 239 11.48 -8.61 19.95
CA GLN A 239 11.33 -7.62 18.87
C GLN A 239 10.41 -8.12 17.76
N MET A 240 10.50 -9.41 17.40
CA MET A 240 9.57 -10.03 16.47
C MET A 240 8.13 -10.05 17.00
N SER A 241 7.93 -10.25 18.30
CA SER A 241 6.63 -10.17 18.96
C SER A 241 6.05 -8.75 18.92
N ASN A 242 6.85 -7.74 19.26
CA ASN A 242 6.45 -6.34 19.23
C ASN A 242 6.06 -5.87 17.82
N MET A 243 6.79 -6.29 16.78
CA MET A 243 6.39 -6.03 15.39
C MET A 243 5.03 -6.63 15.04
N ARG A 244 4.71 -7.84 15.52
CA ARG A 244 3.39 -8.45 15.30
C ARG A 244 2.28 -7.66 16.00
N SER A 245 2.54 -7.17 17.20
CA SER A 245 1.59 -6.34 17.96
C SER A 245 1.32 -5.00 17.26
N ASP A 246 2.37 -4.32 16.78
CA ASP A 246 2.24 -3.06 16.03
C ASP A 246 1.49 -3.24 14.69
N ALA A 247 1.70 -4.35 14.00
CA ALA A 247 0.91 -4.71 12.81
C ALA A 247 -0.59 -4.84 13.15
N GLY A 248 -0.92 -5.42 14.31
CA GLY A 248 -2.29 -5.48 14.84
C GLY A 248 -2.87 -4.11 15.18
N ARG A 249 -2.06 -3.17 15.69
CA ARG A 249 -2.50 -1.80 15.98
C ARG A 249 -2.75 -1.00 14.70
N GLN A 250 -1.88 -1.14 13.69
CA GLN A 250 -2.11 -0.54 12.37
C GLN A 250 -3.35 -1.12 11.69
N GLN A 251 -3.63 -2.41 11.87
CA GLN A 251 -4.85 -3.05 11.40
C GLN A 251 -6.11 -2.39 11.99
N LEU A 252 -6.11 -2.01 13.28
CA LEU A 252 -7.24 -1.33 13.90
C LEU A 252 -7.45 0.08 13.33
N LEU A 253 -6.38 0.84 13.11
CA LEU A 253 -6.45 2.17 12.48
C LEU A 253 -6.93 2.09 11.03
N ARG A 254 -6.39 1.14 10.25
CA ARG A 254 -6.81 0.89 8.87
C ARG A 254 -8.23 0.36 8.78
N ARG A 255 -8.69 -0.44 9.76
CA ARG A 255 -10.10 -0.83 9.88
C ARG A 255 -10.96 0.39 10.21
N GLY A 256 -10.52 1.29 11.08
CA GLY A 256 -11.20 2.57 11.34
C GLY A 256 -11.42 3.38 10.07
N LEU A 257 -10.37 3.53 9.25
CA LEU A 257 -10.42 4.25 7.98
C LEU A 257 -11.20 3.48 6.89
N SER A 258 -10.98 2.17 6.77
CA SER A 258 -11.68 1.29 5.83
C SER A 258 -13.14 1.05 6.19
N MET A 259 -13.58 1.19 7.44
CA MET A 259 -15.00 1.11 7.79
C MET A 259 -15.80 2.26 7.17
N MET A 260 -15.14 3.34 6.70
CA MET A 260 -15.79 4.39 5.90
C MET A 260 -15.96 4.01 4.41
N ARG A 261 -15.33 2.93 3.93
CA ARG A 261 -15.45 2.38 2.55
C ARG A 261 -15.63 0.86 2.62
N SER A 262 -16.89 0.44 2.59
CA SER A 262 -17.41 -0.94 2.74
C SER A 262 -16.43 -2.09 2.40
N SER A 263 -15.95 -2.74 3.47
CA SER A 263 -15.37 -4.10 3.68
C SER A 263 -14.77 -4.94 2.53
N ALA A 264 -13.49 -5.32 2.71
CA ALA A 264 -13.04 -6.72 2.56
C ALA A 264 -11.85 -7.07 3.49
N THR A 265 -12.00 -8.19 4.17
CA THR A 265 -11.20 -8.76 5.27
C THR A 265 -9.90 -9.46 4.85
N ALA A 266 -9.02 -9.68 5.85
CA ALA A 266 -7.78 -10.47 5.90
C ALA A 266 -6.47 -9.81 5.42
N GLN A 267 -5.49 -9.81 6.33
CA GLN A 267 -4.12 -9.39 6.09
C GLN A 267 -3.42 -10.42 5.19
N ASN A 268 -2.90 -9.97 4.05
CA ASN A 268 -1.94 -10.73 3.25
C ASN A 268 -0.70 -9.85 3.10
N ALA A 269 0.51 -10.39 3.36
CA ALA A 269 1.77 -9.67 3.16
C ALA A 269 1.87 -9.06 1.75
N GLN A 270 1.19 -9.68 0.79
CA GLN A 270 1.05 -9.19 -0.58
C GLN A 270 0.26 -7.88 -0.70
N ARG A 271 -0.77 -7.63 0.12
CA ARG A 271 -1.58 -6.40 0.09
C ARG A 271 -0.83 -5.24 0.73
N ASP A 272 -0.21 -5.44 1.89
CA ASP A 272 0.65 -4.43 2.54
C ASP A 272 1.78 -4.01 1.61
N MET A 273 2.28 -4.97 0.85
CA MET A 273 3.28 -4.71 -0.13
C MET A 273 2.79 -3.92 -1.35
N GLN A 274 1.63 -4.28 -1.90
CA GLN A 274 0.99 -3.50 -2.98
C GLN A 274 0.71 -2.06 -2.55
N LEU A 275 0.20 -1.84 -1.33
CA LEU A 275 -0.01 -0.50 -0.77
C LEU A 275 1.29 0.30 -0.71
N SER A 276 2.38 -0.32 -0.23
CA SER A 276 3.71 0.31 -0.16
C SER A 276 4.25 0.67 -1.55
N LEU A 277 4.07 -0.21 -2.55
CA LEU A 277 4.49 0.05 -3.92
C LEU A 277 3.73 1.20 -4.58
N ILE A 278 2.41 1.26 -4.39
CA ILE A 278 1.57 2.37 -4.85
C ILE A 278 2.00 3.67 -4.16
N ALA A 279 2.21 3.63 -2.84
CA ALA A 279 2.67 4.76 -2.04
C ALA A 279 4.02 5.32 -2.54
N ASP A 280 4.98 4.46 -2.87
CA ASP A 280 6.29 4.87 -3.39
C ASP A 280 6.23 5.56 -4.75
N HIS A 281 5.21 5.21 -5.56
CA HIS A 281 5.02 5.78 -6.90
C HIS A 281 3.89 6.81 -6.95
N LEU A 282 3.29 7.20 -5.82
CA LEU A 282 2.06 7.99 -5.79
C LEU A 282 2.18 9.30 -6.56
N HIS A 283 3.31 10.00 -6.42
CA HIS A 283 3.55 11.27 -7.14
C HIS A 283 3.48 11.12 -8.66
N ARG A 284 3.92 9.97 -9.19
CA ARG A 284 3.84 9.65 -10.63
C ARG A 284 2.46 9.14 -11.03
N LEU A 285 1.78 8.43 -10.13
CA LEU A 285 0.43 7.90 -10.35
C LEU A 285 -0.63 9.01 -10.33
N LEU A 286 -0.42 10.08 -9.57
CA LEU A 286 -1.24 11.30 -9.54
C LEU A 286 -0.99 12.15 -10.80
N HIS A 287 -1.33 11.61 -11.95
CA HIS A 287 -1.31 12.30 -13.23
C HIS A 287 -2.63 12.02 -13.98
N PRO A 288 -3.24 13.02 -14.66
CA PRO A 288 -4.55 12.84 -15.32
C PRO A 288 -4.61 11.64 -16.27
N GLU A 289 -3.51 11.36 -16.98
CA GLU A 289 -3.39 10.25 -17.94
C GLU A 289 -3.50 8.86 -17.30
N ASN A 290 -3.16 8.72 -16.01
CA ASN A 290 -3.23 7.43 -15.30
C ASN A 290 -4.61 7.19 -14.67
N LEU A 291 -5.49 8.19 -14.69
CA LEU A 291 -6.81 8.19 -14.05
C LEU A 291 -7.92 8.10 -15.11
N ALA A 292 -7.84 7.07 -15.97
CA ALA A 292 -8.85 6.84 -16.98
C ALA A 292 -10.21 6.55 -16.33
N LEU A 293 -11.28 7.01 -16.97
CA LEU A 293 -12.64 6.81 -16.48
C LEU A 293 -13.40 5.90 -17.44
N HIS A 294 -14.08 4.92 -16.86
CA HIS A 294 -15.16 4.22 -17.52
C HIS A 294 -16.49 4.73 -16.96
N PHE A 295 -17.54 4.65 -17.75
CA PHE A 295 -18.82 5.25 -17.46
C PHE A 295 -19.90 4.18 -17.51
N GLN A 296 -20.56 3.94 -16.39
CA GLN A 296 -21.66 2.98 -16.34
C GLN A 296 -22.99 3.73 -16.45
N PRO A 297 -23.89 3.33 -17.38
CA PRO A 297 -25.15 4.02 -17.55
C PRO A 297 -26.12 3.74 -16.39
N ILE A 298 -26.78 4.82 -15.98
CA ILE A 298 -27.92 4.88 -15.08
C ILE A 298 -29.10 5.39 -15.93
N VAL A 299 -30.08 4.52 -16.13
CA VAL A 299 -31.18 4.75 -17.06
C VAL A 299 -32.45 5.02 -16.25
N ASP A 300 -33.02 6.20 -16.47
CA ASP A 300 -34.39 6.52 -16.04
C ASP A 300 -35.35 6.36 -17.24
N PHE A 301 -36.39 5.53 -17.08
CA PHE A 301 -37.38 5.28 -18.13
C PHE A 301 -38.34 6.44 -18.37
N GLN A 302 -38.47 7.35 -17.40
CA GLN A 302 -39.33 8.51 -17.49
C GLN A 302 -38.61 9.73 -18.07
N GLN A 303 -37.27 9.78 -17.96
CA GLN A 303 -36.46 10.88 -18.46
C GLN A 303 -35.85 10.58 -19.83
N ARG A 304 -35.54 11.63 -20.60
CA ARG A 304 -34.85 11.53 -21.90
C ARG A 304 -33.33 11.44 -21.77
N GLY A 305 -32.76 12.00 -20.71
CA GLY A 305 -31.32 11.94 -20.45
C GLY A 305 -30.84 10.54 -20.10
N VAL A 306 -29.53 10.33 -20.18
CA VAL A 306 -28.86 9.17 -19.56
C VAL A 306 -27.87 9.72 -18.56
N GLN A 307 -27.91 9.22 -17.33
CA GLN A 307 -26.91 9.51 -16.32
C GLN A 307 -25.80 8.47 -16.42
N PHE A 308 -24.55 8.84 -16.17
CA PHE A 308 -23.44 7.89 -16.11
C PHE A 308 -22.70 8.01 -14.80
N GLU A 309 -22.39 6.90 -14.16
CA GLU A 309 -21.44 6.88 -13.05
C GLU A 309 -20.02 6.77 -13.58
N ALA A 310 -19.16 7.69 -13.16
CA ALA A 310 -17.74 7.70 -13.48
C ALA A 310 -16.97 6.77 -12.56
N LEU A 311 -16.45 5.70 -13.13
CA LEU A 311 -15.72 4.64 -12.43
C LEU A 311 -14.24 4.68 -12.83
N LEU A 312 -13.39 4.92 -11.84
CA LEU A 312 -11.95 4.99 -12.03
C LEU A 312 -11.39 3.66 -12.54
N ARG A 313 -10.52 3.73 -13.55
CA ARG A 313 -9.73 2.62 -14.08
C ARG A 313 -8.29 3.06 -14.16
N MET A 314 -7.44 2.41 -13.40
CA MET A 314 -6.04 2.77 -13.31
C MET A 314 -5.15 1.76 -14.00
N THR A 315 -4.29 2.27 -14.85
CA THR A 315 -3.20 1.53 -15.47
C THR A 315 -1.92 2.31 -15.32
N ASP A 316 -0.82 1.60 -15.11
CA ASP A 316 0.51 2.17 -15.04
C ASP A 316 1.47 1.35 -15.89
N LYS A 317 2.39 2.03 -16.59
CA LYS A 317 3.37 1.35 -17.45
C LYS A 317 4.27 0.37 -16.68
N THR A 318 4.52 0.62 -15.39
CA THR A 318 5.40 -0.19 -14.55
C THR A 318 4.64 -1.13 -13.63
N LEU A 319 3.53 -0.67 -13.04
CA LEU A 319 2.74 -1.46 -12.08
C LEU A 319 1.62 -2.30 -12.73
N GLY A 320 1.32 -2.08 -14.02
CA GLY A 320 0.21 -2.73 -14.71
C GLY A 320 -1.14 -2.17 -14.28
N ALA A 321 -2.18 -3.01 -14.25
CA ALA A 321 -3.50 -2.63 -13.76
C ALA A 321 -3.49 -2.47 -12.23
N ILE A 322 -3.93 -1.31 -11.75
CA ILE A 322 -3.98 -1.00 -10.31
C ILE A 322 -5.45 -1.02 -9.86
N ASN A 323 -5.73 -1.70 -8.75
CA ASN A 323 -7.08 -1.66 -8.16
C ASN A 323 -7.37 -0.23 -7.64
N PRO A 324 -8.43 0.45 -8.15
CA PRO A 324 -8.81 1.79 -7.74
C PRO A 324 -9.02 1.95 -6.23
N GLU A 325 -9.67 1.00 -5.55
CA GLU A 325 -9.90 1.07 -4.10
C GLU A 325 -8.60 1.10 -3.31
N THR A 326 -7.62 0.29 -3.75
CA THR A 326 -6.31 0.22 -3.10
C THR A 326 -5.53 1.51 -3.30
N PHE A 327 -5.64 2.12 -4.49
CA PHE A 327 -5.03 3.41 -4.77
C PHE A 327 -5.67 4.57 -3.99
N LEU A 328 -7.01 4.63 -3.96
CA LEU A 328 -7.75 5.66 -3.22
C LEU A 328 -7.47 5.57 -1.72
N LEU A 329 -7.32 4.36 -1.17
CA LEU A 329 -6.87 4.15 0.21
C LEU A 329 -5.45 4.70 0.45
N VAL A 330 -4.52 4.50 -0.49
CA VAL A 330 -3.16 5.08 -0.37
C VAL A 330 -3.21 6.60 -0.44
N CYS A 331 -4.04 7.18 -1.31
CA CYS A 331 -4.23 8.63 -1.36
C CYS A 331 -4.73 9.16 -0.01
N GLU A 332 -5.68 8.48 0.60
CA GLU A 332 -6.23 8.83 1.91
C GLU A 332 -5.17 8.77 3.02
N LEU A 333 -4.42 7.67 3.08
CA LEU A 333 -3.32 7.49 4.04
C LEU A 333 -2.17 8.50 3.86
N GLN A 334 -2.06 9.14 2.69
CA GLN A 334 -1.07 10.18 2.40
C GLN A 334 -1.65 11.60 2.35
N GLY A 335 -2.92 11.79 2.72
CA GLY A 335 -3.57 13.11 2.69
C GLY A 335 -3.72 13.71 1.28
N LYS A 336 -3.76 12.85 0.25
CA LYS A 336 -3.90 13.20 -1.17
C LYS A 336 -5.32 13.11 -1.70
N THR A 337 -6.30 12.79 -0.85
CA THR A 337 -7.71 12.63 -1.26
C THR A 337 -8.29 13.85 -2.00
N PRO A 338 -8.14 15.09 -1.50
CA PRO A 338 -8.68 16.25 -2.23
C PRO A 338 -7.99 16.49 -3.58
N GLU A 339 -6.71 16.11 -3.72
CA GLU A 339 -5.95 16.24 -4.96
C GLU A 339 -6.48 15.25 -6.01
N VAL A 340 -6.62 13.97 -5.64
CA VAL A 340 -7.10 12.94 -6.57
C VAL A 340 -8.57 13.12 -6.95
N ASP A 341 -9.44 13.51 -6.01
CA ASP A 341 -10.86 13.75 -6.30
C ASP A 341 -11.02 14.88 -7.33
N ARG A 342 -10.27 15.97 -7.20
CA ARG A 342 -10.27 17.08 -8.17
C ARG A 342 -9.79 16.65 -9.56
N MET A 343 -8.81 15.75 -9.64
CA MET A 343 -8.33 15.20 -10.92
C MET A 343 -9.38 14.31 -11.58
N ILE A 344 -10.03 13.42 -10.80
CA ILE A 344 -11.12 12.57 -11.29
C ILE A 344 -12.28 13.42 -11.80
N LEU A 345 -12.67 14.46 -11.05
CA LEU A 345 -13.71 15.40 -11.44
C LEU A 345 -13.38 16.13 -12.74
N ARG A 346 -12.13 16.62 -12.91
CA ARG A 346 -11.70 17.24 -14.17
C ARG A 346 -11.85 16.29 -15.35
N ASN A 347 -11.34 15.05 -15.23
CA ASN A 347 -11.45 14.04 -16.28
C ASN A 347 -12.92 13.72 -16.62
N ALA A 348 -13.79 13.70 -15.61
CA ALA A 348 -15.23 13.45 -15.81
C ALA A 348 -15.89 14.64 -16.52
N LEU A 349 -15.59 15.87 -16.12
CA LEU A 349 -16.11 17.09 -16.75
C LEU A 349 -15.60 17.25 -18.19
N ASP A 350 -14.33 16.91 -18.46
CA ASP A 350 -13.78 16.90 -19.82
C ASP A 350 -14.52 15.89 -20.71
N SER A 351 -14.84 14.71 -20.18
CA SER A 351 -15.64 13.71 -20.88
C SER A 351 -17.05 14.22 -21.17
N ALA A 352 -17.73 14.79 -20.18
CA ALA A 352 -19.06 15.37 -20.36
C ALA A 352 -19.07 16.49 -21.42
N LYS A 353 -18.05 17.35 -21.44
CA LYS A 353 -17.91 18.40 -22.45
C LYS A 353 -17.71 17.82 -23.86
N ALA A 354 -16.87 16.79 -23.99
CA ALA A 354 -16.64 16.12 -25.25
C ALA A 354 -17.91 15.43 -25.79
N TRP A 355 -18.77 14.91 -24.92
CA TRP A 355 -20.05 14.31 -25.32
C TRP A 355 -21.09 15.36 -25.74
N GLN A 356 -21.17 16.51 -25.07
CA GLN A 356 -22.04 17.61 -25.52
C GLN A 356 -21.69 18.07 -26.93
N ALA A 357 -20.41 18.13 -27.28
CA ALA A 357 -19.95 18.45 -28.63
C ALA A 357 -20.40 17.42 -29.69
N GLN A 358 -20.78 16.21 -29.26
CA GLN A 358 -21.31 15.13 -30.08
C GLN A 358 -22.84 15.02 -30.02
N GLY A 359 -23.52 15.99 -29.40
CA GLY A 359 -24.98 16.06 -29.35
C GLY A 359 -25.63 15.40 -28.13
N LEU A 360 -24.85 14.91 -27.16
CA LEU A 360 -25.35 14.31 -25.91
C LEU A 360 -25.61 15.40 -24.85
N ASN A 361 -26.54 16.32 -25.15
CA ASN A 361 -26.81 17.50 -24.30
C ASN A 361 -27.56 17.18 -23.00
N ASP A 362 -28.32 16.08 -22.97
CA ASP A 362 -29.14 15.65 -21.83
C ASP A 362 -28.40 14.63 -20.93
N THR A 363 -27.09 14.46 -21.13
CA THR A 363 -26.29 13.52 -20.35
C THR A 363 -25.81 14.16 -19.04
N THR A 364 -25.91 13.40 -17.95
CA THR A 364 -25.36 13.77 -16.64
C THR A 364 -24.32 12.76 -16.19
N ILE A 365 -23.40 13.19 -15.33
CA ILE A 365 -22.35 12.36 -14.77
C ILE A 365 -22.43 12.36 -13.25
N SER A 366 -22.12 11.22 -12.65
CA SER A 366 -22.06 11.05 -11.20
C SER A 366 -20.64 10.63 -10.83
N VAL A 367 -20.07 11.29 -9.82
CA VAL A 367 -18.68 11.09 -9.43
C VAL A 367 -18.62 10.86 -7.92
N ASN A 368 -18.01 9.75 -7.53
CA ASN A 368 -17.71 9.45 -6.15
C ASN A 368 -16.68 10.45 -5.57
N VAL A 369 -16.99 11.06 -4.43
CA VAL A 369 -16.12 12.04 -3.78
C VAL A 369 -16.02 11.75 -2.28
N ALA A 370 -14.83 11.94 -1.71
CA ALA A 370 -14.64 11.76 -0.28
C ALA A 370 -15.14 12.97 0.53
N PRO A 371 -15.58 12.77 1.78
CA PRO A 371 -16.10 13.87 2.61
C PRO A 371 -15.10 14.99 2.86
N ILE A 372 -13.82 14.64 3.06
CA ILE A 372 -12.75 15.60 3.31
C ILE A 372 -12.58 16.59 2.15
N THR A 373 -12.97 16.20 0.94
CA THR A 373 -12.95 17.06 -0.24
C THR A 373 -14.12 18.04 -0.22
N LEU A 374 -15.32 17.61 0.17
CA LEU A 374 -16.50 18.47 0.27
C LEU A 374 -16.39 19.49 1.41
N LEU A 375 -15.74 19.12 2.52
CA LEU A 375 -15.50 20.00 3.66
C LEU A 375 -14.37 21.03 3.42
N ASP A 376 -13.62 20.96 2.32
CA ASP A 376 -12.69 22.02 1.94
C ASP A 376 -13.49 23.22 1.43
N ASP A 377 -13.47 24.35 2.14
CA ASP A 377 -14.17 25.59 1.78
C ASP A 377 -13.83 26.08 0.35
N ARG A 378 -12.68 25.68 -0.19
CA ARG A 378 -12.24 26.03 -1.55
C ARG A 378 -12.77 25.08 -2.62
N PHE A 379 -13.45 23.99 -2.25
CA PHE A 379 -13.95 23.00 -3.19
C PHE A 379 -15.12 23.53 -4.03
N ALA A 380 -16.17 24.07 -3.40
CA ALA A 380 -17.32 24.59 -4.14
C ALA A 380 -16.96 25.77 -5.08
N PRO A 381 -16.14 26.77 -4.66
CA PRO A 381 -15.63 27.80 -5.57
C PRO A 381 -14.85 27.21 -6.75
N TRP A 382 -13.93 26.29 -6.49
CA TRP A 382 -13.17 25.62 -7.54
C TRP A 382 -14.06 24.85 -8.50
N LEU A 383 -15.05 24.09 -8.01
CA LEU A 383 -15.93 23.30 -8.85
C LEU A 383 -16.77 24.21 -9.78
N ARG A 384 -17.20 25.37 -9.26
CA ARG A 384 -17.91 26.38 -10.03
C ARG A 384 -17.06 26.90 -11.19
N GLU A 385 -15.79 27.20 -10.93
CA GLU A 385 -14.84 27.62 -11.95
C GLU A 385 -14.63 26.53 -13.01
N GLU A 386 -14.42 25.27 -12.60
CA GLU A 386 -14.19 24.16 -13.53
C GLU A 386 -15.40 23.87 -14.43
N LEU A 387 -16.62 24.00 -13.91
CA LEU A 387 -17.86 23.93 -14.69
C LEU A 387 -17.96 25.10 -15.67
N ALA A 388 -17.71 26.32 -15.21
CA ALA A 388 -17.77 27.54 -16.02
C ALA A 388 -16.74 27.54 -17.16
N LEU A 389 -15.50 27.11 -16.88
CA LEU A 389 -14.44 26.97 -17.88
C LEU A 389 -14.83 26.06 -19.05
N ARG A 390 -15.66 25.05 -18.80
CA ARG A 390 -16.15 24.11 -19.82
C ARG A 390 -17.51 24.52 -20.39
N GLY A 391 -18.15 25.55 -19.84
CA GLY A 391 -19.52 25.94 -20.16
C GLY A 391 -20.53 24.83 -19.85
N LEU A 392 -20.27 24.01 -18.83
CA LEU A 392 -21.17 22.95 -18.39
C LEU A 392 -22.16 23.52 -17.36
N PRO A 393 -23.47 23.28 -17.52
CA PRO A 393 -24.41 23.67 -16.50
C PRO A 393 -24.19 22.80 -15.24
N PRO A 394 -24.33 23.36 -14.02
CA PRO A 394 -24.06 22.62 -12.78
C PRO A 394 -24.82 21.29 -12.65
N ARG A 395 -26.05 21.24 -13.16
CA ARG A 395 -26.89 20.02 -13.21
C ARG A 395 -26.29 18.85 -14.00
N THR A 396 -25.25 19.09 -14.80
CA THR A 396 -24.52 18.02 -15.52
C THR A 396 -23.78 17.11 -14.53
N LEU A 397 -23.44 17.60 -13.34
CA LEU A 397 -22.68 16.85 -12.35
C LEU A 397 -23.53 16.52 -11.12
N LYS A 398 -23.43 15.27 -10.68
CA LYS A 398 -23.90 14.76 -9.39
C LYS A 398 -22.69 14.25 -8.62
N LEU A 399 -22.64 14.51 -7.32
CA LEU A 399 -21.61 13.94 -6.45
C LEU A 399 -22.20 12.79 -5.65
N GLU A 400 -21.47 11.69 -5.57
CA GLU A 400 -21.87 10.50 -4.82
C GLU A 400 -20.97 10.37 -3.58
N MET A 401 -21.59 10.03 -2.45
CA MET A 401 -20.90 9.89 -1.17
C MET A 401 -21.55 8.77 -0.36
N THR A 402 -20.74 7.91 0.25
CA THR A 402 -21.23 6.75 1.00
C THR A 402 -22.04 7.15 2.22
N GLU A 403 -23.03 6.34 2.59
CA GLU A 403 -23.91 6.54 3.74
C GLU A 403 -23.17 6.92 5.04
N HIS A 404 -22.16 6.13 5.43
CA HIS A 404 -21.38 6.38 6.66
C HIS A 404 -20.69 7.74 6.65
N ALA A 405 -20.19 8.14 5.48
CA ALA A 405 -19.50 9.40 5.28
C ALA A 405 -20.45 10.59 5.49
N ILE A 406 -21.70 10.49 5.01
CA ILE A 406 -22.70 11.57 5.18
C ILE A 406 -23.09 11.70 6.65
N ILE A 407 -23.39 10.58 7.31
CA ILE A 407 -23.96 10.56 8.67
C ILE A 407 -22.93 10.98 9.73
N ALA A 408 -21.65 10.60 9.57
CA ALA A 408 -20.63 10.83 10.59
C ALA A 408 -20.27 12.31 10.80
N LEU A 409 -20.60 13.19 9.85
CA LEU A 409 -20.05 14.56 9.77
C LEU A 409 -21.06 15.66 10.10
N GLY A 410 -22.29 15.30 10.49
CA GLY A 410 -23.25 16.19 11.15
C GLY A 410 -23.53 17.49 10.38
N THR A 411 -23.55 18.61 11.11
CA THR A 411 -23.97 19.93 10.61
C THR A 411 -23.01 20.55 9.60
N GLU A 412 -21.71 20.29 9.69
CA GLU A 412 -20.71 20.82 8.75
C GLU A 412 -20.92 20.25 7.35
N MET A 413 -21.19 18.95 7.26
CA MET A 413 -21.49 18.31 5.97
C MET A 413 -22.79 18.83 5.37
N VAL A 414 -23.83 19.02 6.19
CA VAL A 414 -25.10 19.63 5.74
C VAL A 414 -24.86 21.01 5.12
N ALA A 415 -24.04 21.86 5.75
CA ALA A 415 -23.69 23.18 5.22
C ALA A 415 -22.90 23.10 3.89
N ALA A 416 -21.96 22.15 3.78
CA ALA A 416 -21.21 21.92 2.55
C ALA A 416 -22.11 21.48 1.39
N ILE A 417 -23.03 20.53 1.65
CA ILE A 417 -24.00 20.07 0.65
C ILE A 417 -24.94 21.22 0.24
N HIS A 418 -25.43 22.04 1.19
CA HIS A 418 -26.22 23.22 0.85
C HIS A 418 -25.48 24.21 -0.06
N THR A 419 -24.18 24.41 0.17
CA THR A 419 -23.34 25.29 -0.66
C THR A 419 -23.26 24.78 -2.10
N LEU A 420 -23.15 23.45 -2.29
CA LEU A 420 -23.16 22.81 -3.61
C LEU A 420 -24.55 22.88 -4.27
N SER A 421 -25.61 22.58 -3.50
CA SER A 421 -26.99 22.67 -3.98
C SER A 421 -27.36 24.09 -4.40
N ALA A 422 -26.88 25.12 -3.70
CA ALA A 422 -27.10 26.52 -4.04
C ALA A 422 -26.48 26.93 -5.40
N MET A 423 -25.44 26.23 -5.86
CA MET A 423 -24.89 26.41 -7.21
C MET A 423 -25.45 25.41 -8.23
N GLY A 424 -26.38 24.53 -7.84
CA GLY A 424 -27.07 23.58 -8.72
C GLY A 424 -26.36 22.23 -8.91
N VAL A 425 -25.37 21.90 -8.08
CA VAL A 425 -24.76 20.57 -8.02
C VAL A 425 -25.40 19.81 -6.86
N VAL A 426 -25.91 18.60 -7.12
CA VAL A 426 -26.60 17.80 -6.10
C VAL A 426 -25.72 16.67 -5.58
N VAL A 427 -25.96 16.29 -4.33
CA VAL A 427 -25.30 15.16 -3.68
C VAL A 427 -26.27 13.98 -3.56
N TRP A 428 -25.77 12.79 -3.83
CA TRP A 428 -26.46 11.51 -3.75
C TRP A 428 -25.80 10.63 -2.69
N MET A 429 -26.62 9.91 -1.93
CA MET A 429 -26.14 8.93 -0.97
C MET A 429 -25.92 7.59 -1.67
N ASP A 430 -24.70 7.11 -1.63
CA ASP A 430 -24.27 5.83 -2.20
C ASP A 430 -24.25 4.71 -1.15
N ASP A 431 -24.31 3.45 -1.59
CA ASP A 431 -24.31 2.24 -0.75
C ASP A 431 -25.43 2.19 0.32
N PHE A 432 -26.60 2.79 0.04
CA PHE A 432 -27.67 2.87 1.03
C PHE A 432 -28.13 1.49 1.49
N GLY A 433 -28.05 1.24 2.81
CA GLY A 433 -28.52 0.00 3.44
C GLY A 433 -27.49 -1.13 3.47
N ALA A 434 -26.24 -0.89 3.05
CA ALA A 434 -25.12 -1.80 3.27
C ALA A 434 -24.60 -1.78 4.74
N GLY A 435 -25.05 -0.82 5.56
CA GLY A 435 -24.61 -0.58 6.94
C GLY A 435 -25.75 -0.35 7.94
N TYR A 436 -25.43 0.32 9.06
CA TYR A 436 -26.43 0.71 10.08
C TYR A 436 -27.15 2.00 9.66
N SER A 437 -28.21 1.88 8.88
CA SER A 437 -29.01 3.03 8.47
C SER A 437 -29.87 3.57 9.59
N SER A 438 -29.53 4.77 10.07
CA SER A 438 -30.46 5.58 10.88
C SER A 438 -31.39 6.32 9.93
N LEU A 439 -32.50 5.68 9.54
CA LEU A 439 -33.54 6.29 8.70
C LEU A 439 -34.01 7.66 9.20
N GLY A 440 -33.90 7.92 10.51
CA GLY A 440 -34.21 9.23 11.08
C GLY A 440 -33.31 10.37 10.58
N MET A 441 -32.04 10.07 10.24
CA MET A 441 -31.10 11.09 9.75
C MET A 441 -31.39 11.51 8.31
N LEU A 442 -32.01 10.65 7.49
CA LEU A 442 -32.35 10.98 6.10
C LEU A 442 -33.26 12.20 5.98
N ALA A 443 -34.13 12.43 6.96
CA ALA A 443 -35.09 13.54 6.95
C ALA A 443 -34.41 14.92 6.96
N ASP A 444 -33.21 15.01 7.54
CA ASP A 444 -32.49 16.29 7.72
C ASP A 444 -31.38 16.50 6.68
N LEU A 445 -31.12 15.52 5.81
CA LEU A 445 -30.02 15.57 4.84
C LEU A 445 -30.45 16.25 3.52
N PRO A 446 -29.75 17.30 3.06
CA PRO A 446 -30.08 18.01 1.82
C PRO A 446 -29.57 17.27 0.56
N ILE A 447 -29.83 15.97 0.48
CA ILE A 447 -29.47 15.09 -0.66
C ILE A 447 -30.60 15.03 -1.68
N ALA A 448 -30.27 14.73 -2.94
CA ALA A 448 -31.25 14.61 -4.02
C ALA A 448 -31.78 13.18 -4.23
N GLY A 449 -31.08 12.19 -3.69
CA GLY A 449 -31.45 10.79 -3.88
C GLY A 449 -30.52 9.81 -3.18
N ILE A 450 -30.95 8.55 -3.21
CA ILE A 450 -30.25 7.40 -2.64
C ILE A 450 -30.01 6.36 -3.74
N LYS A 451 -28.87 5.66 -3.66
CA LYS A 451 -28.54 4.50 -4.48
C LYS A 451 -28.65 3.24 -3.63
N CYS A 452 -29.57 2.35 -3.99
CA CYS A 452 -29.78 1.07 -3.32
C CYS A 452 -28.81 0.03 -3.88
N ASP A 453 -27.90 -0.47 -3.04
CA ASP A 453 -26.88 -1.44 -3.41
C ASP A 453 -27.46 -2.74 -4.02
N ARG A 454 -26.64 -3.46 -4.80
CA ARG A 454 -27.08 -4.70 -5.47
C ARG A 454 -27.60 -5.78 -4.53
N LEU A 455 -27.24 -5.75 -3.25
CA LEU A 455 -27.75 -6.68 -2.23
C LEU A 455 -29.28 -6.63 -2.11
N PHE A 456 -29.91 -5.53 -2.49
CA PHE A 456 -31.37 -5.37 -2.53
C PHE A 456 -32.04 -6.06 -3.72
N VAL A 457 -31.35 -6.22 -4.85
CA VAL A 457 -31.97 -6.74 -6.09
C VAL A 457 -31.52 -8.11 -6.53
N ARG A 458 -30.43 -8.64 -5.97
CA ARG A 458 -29.93 -9.97 -6.35
C ARG A 458 -31.01 -11.04 -6.09
N LYS A 459 -31.47 -11.70 -7.16
CA LYS A 459 -32.57 -12.69 -7.14
C LYS A 459 -33.91 -12.12 -6.62
N LEU A 460 -34.17 -10.84 -6.88
CA LEU A 460 -35.38 -10.14 -6.44
C LEU A 460 -36.70 -10.82 -6.85
N PRO A 461 -36.87 -11.40 -8.06
CA PRO A 461 -38.14 -11.97 -8.48
C PRO A 461 -38.65 -13.10 -7.58
N GLN A 462 -37.73 -13.84 -6.93
CA GLN A 462 -38.07 -14.97 -6.05
C GLN A 462 -38.10 -14.60 -4.56
N ASP A 463 -37.75 -13.36 -4.21
CA ASP A 463 -37.58 -12.92 -2.82
C ASP A 463 -38.64 -11.88 -2.44
N SER A 464 -39.80 -12.36 -1.99
CA SER A 464 -40.94 -11.51 -1.60
C SER A 464 -40.60 -10.52 -0.47
N ARG A 465 -39.66 -10.89 0.41
CA ARG A 465 -39.20 -10.04 1.51
C ARG A 465 -38.35 -8.88 0.98
N ARG A 466 -37.42 -9.13 0.06
CA ARG A 466 -36.66 -8.05 -0.61
C ARG A 466 -37.57 -7.14 -1.44
N GLN A 467 -38.56 -7.68 -2.14
CA GLN A 467 -39.53 -6.86 -2.87
C GLN A 467 -40.33 -5.94 -1.94
N MET A 468 -40.75 -6.45 -0.77
CA MET A 468 -41.45 -5.65 0.23
C MET A 468 -40.54 -4.57 0.82
N LEU A 469 -39.29 -4.90 1.14
CA LEU A 469 -38.30 -3.94 1.61
C LEU A 469 -38.08 -2.80 0.60
N LEU A 470 -37.88 -3.14 -0.68
CA LEU A 470 -37.66 -2.17 -1.74
C LEU A 470 -38.91 -1.29 -1.99
N ARG A 471 -40.13 -1.84 -1.85
CA ARG A 471 -41.38 -1.07 -1.85
C ARG A 471 -41.42 -0.03 -0.73
N HIS A 472 -41.04 -0.42 0.49
CA HIS A 472 -41.01 0.52 1.62
C HIS A 472 -39.94 1.60 1.44
N ILE A 473 -38.76 1.25 0.92
CA ILE A 473 -37.72 2.23 0.61
C ILE A 473 -38.20 3.21 -0.46
N SER A 474 -38.84 2.71 -1.52
CA SER A 474 -39.42 3.54 -2.59
C SER A 474 -40.46 4.54 -2.04
N ALA A 475 -41.40 4.06 -1.22
CA ALA A 475 -42.42 4.90 -0.60
C ALA A 475 -41.80 5.98 0.31
N LEU A 476 -40.87 5.58 1.19
CA LEU A 476 -40.20 6.49 2.11
C LEU A 476 -39.39 7.57 1.37
N ALA A 477 -38.62 7.16 0.36
CA ALA A 477 -37.86 8.10 -0.47
C ALA A 477 -38.81 9.10 -1.18
N GLY A 478 -39.94 8.61 -1.71
CA GLY A 478 -40.96 9.46 -2.31
C GLY A 478 -41.54 10.49 -1.35
N GLU A 479 -41.82 10.11 -0.10
CA GLU A 479 -42.31 11.02 0.95
C GLU A 479 -41.29 12.12 1.30
N PHE A 480 -39.99 11.82 1.21
CA PHE A 480 -38.91 12.79 1.39
C PHE A 480 -38.52 13.55 0.11
N GLY A 481 -39.18 13.28 -1.03
CA GLY A 481 -38.82 13.90 -2.31
C GLY A 481 -37.48 13.43 -2.88
N LEU A 482 -36.99 12.27 -2.43
CA LEU A 482 -35.72 11.68 -2.85
C LEU A 482 -35.90 10.78 -4.06
N SER A 483 -35.00 10.90 -5.03
CA SER A 483 -34.90 9.94 -6.12
C SER A 483 -34.22 8.65 -5.65
N VAL A 484 -34.61 7.50 -6.22
CA VAL A 484 -34.01 6.20 -5.90
C VAL A 484 -33.41 5.60 -7.15
N VAL A 485 -32.11 5.33 -7.12
CA VAL A 485 -31.41 4.52 -8.12
C VAL A 485 -31.24 3.12 -7.57
N VAL A 486 -31.59 2.11 -8.37
CA VAL A 486 -31.42 0.71 -8.01
C VAL A 486 -30.23 0.13 -8.75
N GLU A 487 -29.22 -0.34 -8.01
CA GLU A 487 -27.97 -0.81 -8.57
C GLU A 487 -27.89 -2.32 -8.75
N GLY A 488 -27.04 -2.75 -9.68
CA GLY A 488 -26.70 -4.15 -9.89
C GLY A 488 -27.85 -5.00 -10.43
N VAL A 489 -28.77 -4.40 -11.19
CA VAL A 489 -29.79 -5.15 -11.94
C VAL A 489 -29.12 -5.88 -13.11
N GLU A 490 -29.15 -7.20 -13.10
CA GLU A 490 -28.44 -8.04 -14.07
C GLU A 490 -29.40 -8.71 -15.07
N THR A 491 -30.66 -8.98 -14.68
CA THR A 491 -31.64 -9.69 -15.53
C THR A 491 -32.89 -8.88 -15.87
N VAL A 492 -33.58 -9.29 -16.94
CA VAL A 492 -34.84 -8.65 -17.38
C VAL A 492 -35.97 -8.90 -16.35
N GLU A 493 -35.96 -10.03 -15.66
CA GLU A 493 -36.92 -10.35 -14.61
C GLU A 493 -36.71 -9.48 -13.36
N GLU A 494 -35.46 -9.24 -12.97
CA GLU A 494 -35.12 -8.28 -11.91
C GLU A 494 -35.60 -6.88 -12.29
N LEU A 495 -35.33 -6.45 -13.53
CA LEU A 495 -35.78 -5.18 -14.09
C LEU A 495 -37.30 -5.01 -14.06
N GLN A 496 -38.05 -6.03 -14.51
CA GLN A 496 -39.51 -6.06 -14.46
C GLN A 496 -40.04 -5.93 -13.03
N THR A 497 -39.39 -6.62 -12.09
CA THR A 497 -39.80 -6.59 -10.68
C THR A 497 -39.55 -5.22 -10.06
N VAL A 498 -38.38 -4.61 -10.31
CA VAL A 498 -38.05 -3.25 -9.86
C VAL A 498 -39.03 -2.23 -10.43
N ALA A 499 -39.38 -2.36 -11.71
CA ALA A 499 -40.30 -1.42 -12.33
C ALA A 499 -41.76 -1.60 -11.88
N ALA A 500 -42.19 -2.82 -11.59
CA ALA A 500 -43.50 -3.10 -10.98
C ALA A 500 -43.61 -2.54 -9.54
N ILE A 501 -42.49 -2.33 -8.86
CA ILE A 501 -42.42 -1.66 -7.55
C ILE A 501 -42.56 -0.12 -7.70
N GLY A 502 -42.46 0.41 -8.92
CA GLY A 502 -42.55 1.85 -9.20
C GLY A 502 -41.19 2.57 -9.19
N LEU A 503 -40.08 1.83 -9.27
CA LEU A 503 -38.74 2.40 -9.36
C LEU A 503 -38.30 2.48 -10.82
N HIS A 504 -37.79 3.65 -11.22
CA HIS A 504 -37.57 3.98 -12.63
C HIS A 504 -36.11 4.27 -12.99
N CYS A 505 -35.27 4.65 -12.03
CA CYS A 505 -33.83 4.88 -12.24
C CYS A 505 -33.05 3.63 -11.89
N ILE A 506 -32.37 3.04 -12.89
CA ILE A 506 -31.74 1.73 -12.75
C ILE A 506 -30.34 1.74 -13.32
N GLN A 507 -29.42 1.12 -12.57
CA GLN A 507 -28.05 0.88 -12.97
C GLN A 507 -27.76 -0.62 -12.91
N GLY A 508 -27.10 -1.15 -13.94
CA GLY A 508 -26.71 -2.54 -13.93
C GLY A 508 -26.32 -3.10 -15.28
N TYR A 509 -25.84 -4.35 -15.27
CA TYR A 509 -25.39 -5.04 -16.48
C TYR A 509 -26.52 -5.41 -17.43
N VAL A 510 -27.78 -5.29 -17.00
CA VAL A 510 -28.94 -5.37 -17.89
C VAL A 510 -28.87 -4.33 -19.03
N PHE A 511 -28.23 -3.18 -18.81
CA PHE A 511 -27.99 -2.17 -19.85
C PHE A 511 -26.60 -2.25 -20.43
N SER A 512 -25.57 -2.12 -19.58
CA SER A 512 -24.18 -2.16 -20.01
C SER A 512 -23.23 -2.34 -18.82
N LYS A 513 -22.05 -2.89 -19.12
CA LYS A 513 -20.88 -2.78 -18.25
C LYS A 513 -20.28 -1.38 -18.36
N PRO A 514 -19.37 -0.97 -17.44
CA PRO A 514 -18.69 0.32 -17.53
C PRO A 514 -17.94 0.52 -18.86
N ILE A 515 -18.23 1.61 -19.55
CA ILE A 515 -17.83 1.89 -20.94
C ILE A 515 -16.69 2.92 -20.96
N PRO A 516 -15.60 2.73 -21.74
CA PRO A 516 -14.60 3.79 -21.93
C PRO A 516 -15.23 5.10 -22.43
N ALA A 517 -14.72 6.24 -21.96
CA ALA A 517 -15.26 7.57 -22.28
C ALA A 517 -15.50 7.81 -23.78
N ALA A 518 -14.58 7.36 -24.62
CA ALA A 518 -14.64 7.53 -26.07
C ALA A 518 -15.78 6.74 -26.75
N HIS A 519 -16.25 5.65 -26.14
CA HIS A 519 -17.30 4.79 -26.71
C HIS A 519 -18.70 5.12 -26.21
N VAL A 520 -18.84 6.07 -25.27
CA VAL A 520 -20.14 6.48 -24.70
C VAL A 520 -21.08 7.05 -25.78
N PRO A 521 -20.65 7.95 -26.69
CA PRO A 521 -21.51 8.46 -27.76
C PRO A 521 -22.07 7.36 -28.66
N ASP A 522 -21.21 6.45 -29.13
CA ASP A 522 -21.62 5.33 -29.98
C ASP A 522 -22.63 4.42 -29.27
N TRP A 523 -22.36 4.07 -28.01
CA TRP A 523 -23.27 3.28 -27.20
C TRP A 523 -24.63 3.99 -27.03
N HIS A 524 -24.63 5.29 -26.76
CA HIS A 524 -25.86 6.07 -26.59
C HIS A 524 -26.72 6.07 -27.86
N HIS A 525 -26.11 6.25 -29.03
CA HIS A 525 -26.84 6.26 -30.31
C HIS A 525 -27.37 4.87 -30.71
N THR A 526 -26.59 3.82 -30.48
CA THR A 526 -26.89 2.47 -30.99
C THR A 526 -27.71 1.61 -30.04
N HIS A 527 -27.53 1.74 -28.72
CA HIS A 527 -28.13 0.86 -27.72
C HIS A 527 -29.28 1.50 -26.95
N MET A 528 -29.14 2.76 -26.52
CA MET A 528 -30.14 3.41 -25.65
C MET A 528 -31.44 3.78 -26.36
N GLN A 529 -31.37 4.32 -27.58
CA GLN A 529 -32.59 4.74 -28.29
C GLN A 529 -33.56 3.56 -28.55
N PRO A 530 -33.10 2.38 -29.03
CA PRO A 530 -33.98 1.22 -29.19
C PRO A 530 -34.47 0.64 -27.86
N GLN A 531 -33.60 0.57 -26.84
CA GLN A 531 -33.96 0.01 -25.54
C GLN A 531 -35.03 0.85 -24.85
N ARG A 532 -34.94 2.19 -24.90
CA ARG A 532 -35.96 3.06 -24.28
C ARG A 532 -37.36 2.81 -24.84
N ALA A 533 -37.50 2.60 -26.15
CA ALA A 533 -38.79 2.28 -26.75
C ALA A 533 -39.34 0.94 -26.25
N ALA A 534 -38.49 -0.09 -26.15
CA ALA A 534 -38.86 -1.40 -25.62
C ALA A 534 -39.26 -1.34 -24.13
N LEU A 535 -38.51 -0.57 -23.32
CA LEU A 535 -38.76 -0.38 -21.90
C LEU A 535 -40.08 0.38 -21.65
N GLN A 536 -40.35 1.44 -22.42
CA GLN A 536 -41.62 2.15 -22.34
C GLN A 536 -42.82 1.27 -22.71
N ALA A 537 -42.65 0.34 -23.66
CA ALA A 537 -43.69 -0.63 -24.01
C ALA A 537 -43.95 -1.63 -22.87
N LEU A 538 -42.90 -2.05 -22.16
CA LEU A 538 -42.94 -3.00 -21.06
C LEU A 538 -43.61 -2.42 -19.78
N LEU A 539 -43.66 -1.09 -19.68
CA LEU A 539 -44.24 -0.35 -18.55
C LEU A 539 -45.65 0.17 -18.80
N ARG A 540 -46.24 -0.09 -19.98
CA ARG A 540 -47.67 0.22 -20.22
C ARG A 540 -48.55 -0.69 -19.35
N PRO A 541 -49.58 -0.15 -18.67
CA PRO A 541 -50.46 -0.95 -17.83
C PRO A 541 -51.10 -2.09 -18.62
N ALA A 542 -51.17 -3.26 -18.00
CA ALA A 542 -51.60 -4.53 -18.60
C ALA A 542 -53.02 -4.46 -19.19
N GLY A 543 -53.11 -4.10 -20.47
CA GLY A 543 -54.32 -4.16 -21.29
C GLY A 543 -54.09 -4.80 -22.67
N SER A 544 -52.88 -5.26 -22.99
CA SER A 544 -52.59 -5.95 -24.26
C SER A 544 -51.38 -6.88 -24.12
N THR A 545 -51.61 -8.19 -24.11
CA THR A 545 -50.58 -9.24 -24.18
C THR A 545 -50.32 -9.66 -25.64
N PRO A 546 -49.24 -10.40 -25.98
CA PRO A 546 -47.94 -10.53 -25.29
C PRO A 546 -46.70 -10.40 -26.21
N PHE A 547 -45.57 -10.08 -25.57
CA PHE A 547 -44.18 -10.53 -25.79
C PHE A 547 -43.57 -10.62 -27.21
N SER A 548 -42.55 -9.79 -27.44
CA SER A 548 -41.39 -10.06 -28.31
C SER A 548 -40.15 -9.39 -27.72
N ALA A 549 -39.03 -10.11 -27.73
CA ALA A 549 -37.85 -9.94 -26.90
C ALA A 549 -37.20 -8.54 -26.92
N LEU A 550 -36.73 -8.09 -25.75
CA LEU A 550 -35.61 -7.14 -25.69
C LEU A 550 -34.41 -7.79 -26.40
N PRO A 551 -33.71 -7.08 -27.30
CA PRO A 551 -32.49 -7.61 -27.93
C PRO A 551 -31.48 -7.98 -26.84
N PRO A 552 -30.77 -9.12 -26.95
CA PRO A 552 -29.75 -9.48 -25.97
C PRO A 552 -28.65 -8.42 -25.95
N ALA A 553 -28.11 -8.12 -24.77
CA ALA A 553 -26.89 -7.35 -24.63
C ALA A 553 -25.77 -8.08 -25.41
N ILE A 554 -25.32 -7.49 -26.51
CA ILE A 554 -24.32 -8.09 -27.40
C ILE A 554 -22.97 -8.13 -26.66
N ALA A 555 -22.31 -9.29 -26.72
CA ALA A 555 -21.01 -9.57 -26.12
C ALA A 555 -19.93 -8.54 -26.52
N PRO A 556 -18.91 -8.29 -25.68
CA PRO A 556 -17.80 -7.41 -26.04
C PRO A 556 -17.11 -7.94 -27.31
N ALA A 557 -16.78 -7.02 -28.22
CA ALA A 557 -16.04 -7.32 -29.44
C ALA A 557 -14.73 -8.06 -29.12
N PRO A 558 -14.35 -9.09 -29.91
CA PRO A 558 -13.07 -9.77 -29.73
C PRO A 558 -11.94 -8.79 -30.07
N GLY A 559 -10.90 -8.82 -29.24
CA GLY A 559 -9.91 -7.76 -29.16
C GLY A 559 -9.04 -7.53 -30.39
N HIS A 560 -8.48 -6.33 -30.41
CA HIS A 560 -7.14 -6.01 -30.92
C HIS A 560 -6.53 -4.89 -30.09
#